data_AF-A0A2M6GMJ3-F1
#
_entry.id   AF-A0A2M6GMJ3-F1
#
_cell.length_a   1.000
_cell.length_b   1.000
_cell.length_c   1.000
_cell.angle_alpha   90.00
_cell.angle_beta   90.00
_cell.angle_gamma   90.00
#
_symmetry.space_group_name_H-M   'P 1'
#
loop_
_entity.id
_entity.type
_entity.pdbx_description
1 polymer ?
#
loop_
_entity_poly.entity_id
_entity_poly.type
_entity_poly.pdbx_seq_one_letter_code
_entity_poly.pdbx_strand_id
1 'polypeptide(L)'
;RSEQTIRRLVKQYAMTIHVRTEKTPKGNAYLISHQFLAEQYAPIVEPEQAAELGTVEPQLPALMVPDQVEEIVRLQAALAERDQTIQQLQHRLLEQNDVLNALTSQVNSQRIGHIEELLLRQNEQLGELQKRLPEPAAEVTPEPTRLDVPKKSFWQRVFGK
;
A
#
# COMPACT_ATOMS: atom_id res chain seq x y z
N ARG A 1 -27.29 49.49 46.83
CA ARG A 1 -26.62 49.40 45.51
C ARG A 1 -25.09 49.29 45.65
N SER A 2 -24.44 50.03 46.55
CA SER A 2 -23.00 49.95 46.81
C SER A 2 -22.53 48.57 47.32
N GLU A 3 -23.29 47.93 48.21
CA GLU A 3 -22.88 46.65 48.83
C GLU A 3 -22.76 45.51 47.82
N GLN A 4 -23.71 45.38 46.89
CA GLN A 4 -23.66 44.34 45.85
C GLN A 4 -22.45 44.52 44.93
N THR A 5 -22.10 45.76 44.61
CA THR A 5 -20.90 46.08 43.83
C THR A 5 -19.63 45.70 44.59
N ILE A 6 -19.56 46.00 45.89
CA ILE A 6 -18.42 45.63 46.73
C ILE A 6 -18.27 44.11 46.80
N ARG A 7 -19.35 43.36 47.03
CA ARG A 7 -19.31 41.88 47.05
C ARG A 7 -18.81 41.29 45.73
N ARG A 8 -19.24 41.85 44.60
CA ARG A 8 -18.77 41.42 43.26
C ARG A 8 -17.29 41.71 43.06
N LEU A 9 -16.81 42.88 43.46
CA LEU A 9 -15.41 43.27 43.36
C LEU A 9 -14.51 42.41 44.26
N VAL A 10 -14.93 42.16 45.50
CA VAL A 10 -14.20 41.28 46.43
C VAL A 10 -14.14 39.85 45.89
N LYS A 11 -15.24 39.32 45.36
CA LYS A 11 -15.27 37.99 44.74
C LYS A 11 -14.32 37.90 43.54
N GLN A 12 -14.34 38.91 42.67
CA GLN A 12 -13.45 38.98 41.52
C GLN A 12 -11.99 39.06 41.97
N TYR A 13 -11.69 39.90 42.97
CA TYR A 13 -10.35 40.04 43.53
C TYR A 13 -9.84 38.72 44.13
N ALA A 14 -10.67 38.03 44.91
CA ALA A 14 -10.32 36.73 45.49
C ALA A 14 -10.02 35.67 44.41
N MET A 15 -10.71 35.72 43.28
CA MET A 15 -10.45 34.81 42.14
C MET A 15 -9.14 35.14 41.42
N THR A 16 -8.71 36.40 41.40
CA THR A 16 -7.54 36.84 40.64
C THR A 16 -6.31 37.14 41.49
N ILE A 17 -6.39 37.03 42.82
CA ILE A 17 -5.29 37.39 43.73
C ILE A 17 -4.01 36.57 43.47
N HIS A 18 -4.17 35.38 42.91
CA HIS A 18 -3.08 34.46 42.57
C HIS A 18 -2.40 34.79 41.23
N VAL A 19 -2.95 35.73 40.45
CA VAL A 19 -2.43 36.13 39.14
C VAL A 19 -1.75 37.49 39.25
N ARG A 20 -0.46 37.54 38.96
CA ARG A 20 0.34 38.77 38.85
C ARG A 20 0.65 39.06 37.40
N THR A 21 0.67 40.34 37.04
CA THR A 21 1.02 40.79 35.70
C THR A 21 2.35 41.52 35.72
N GLU A 22 3.28 41.10 34.88
CA GLU A 22 4.59 41.74 34.70
C GLU A 22 4.73 42.22 33.26
N LYS A 23 5.19 43.46 33.07
CA LYS A 23 5.46 43.99 31.73
C LYS A 23 6.83 43.51 31.27
N THR A 24 6.86 42.71 30.22
CA THR A 24 8.08 42.24 29.56
C THR A 24 8.25 42.95 28.22
N PRO A 25 9.47 43.00 27.63
CA PRO A 25 9.67 43.57 26.29
C PRO A 25 8.86 42.90 25.18
N LYS A 26 8.30 41.70 25.43
CA LYS A 26 7.41 40.96 24.51
C LYS A 26 5.92 41.11 24.82
N GLY A 27 5.54 41.87 25.84
CA GLY A 27 4.14 42.06 26.27
C GLY A 27 3.91 41.75 27.76
N ASN A 28 2.65 41.65 28.16
CA ASN A 28 2.30 41.32 29.55
C ASN A 28 2.50 39.81 29.78
N ALA A 29 3.36 39.46 30.73
CA ALA A 29 3.47 38.10 31.27
C ALA A 29 2.51 37.97 32.46
N TYR A 30 1.79 36.86 32.52
CA TYR A 30 0.90 36.52 33.62
C TYR A 30 1.56 35.41 34.45
N LEU A 31 1.87 35.71 35.70
CA LEU A 31 2.45 34.78 36.67
C LEU A 31 1.34 34.29 37.58
N ILE A 32 1.23 32.97 37.75
CA ILE A 32 0.27 32.35 38.66
C ILE A 32 1.04 31.83 39.87
N SER A 33 0.51 32.00 41.08
CA SER A 33 1.19 31.53 42.29
C SER A 33 1.30 30.01 42.31
N HIS A 34 2.48 29.51 42.68
CA HIS A 34 2.74 28.07 42.77
C HIS A 34 1.86 27.39 43.83
N GLN A 35 1.56 28.08 44.93
CA GLN A 35 0.65 27.59 45.98
C GLN A 35 -0.76 27.36 45.44
N PHE A 36 -1.29 28.28 44.64
CA PHE A 36 -2.62 28.12 44.02
C PHE A 36 -2.65 26.94 43.05
N LEU A 37 -1.60 26.77 42.25
CA LEU A 37 -1.49 25.62 41.36
C LEU A 37 -1.41 24.32 42.17
N ALA A 38 -0.65 24.30 43.26
CA ALA A 38 -0.58 23.14 44.15
C ALA A 38 -1.93 22.83 44.82
N GLU A 39 -2.73 23.83 45.21
CA GLU A 39 -4.06 23.57 45.80
C GLU A 39 -5.09 23.08 44.77
N GLN A 40 -5.06 23.62 43.55
CA GLN A 40 -6.01 23.24 42.49
C GLN A 40 -5.65 21.94 41.80
N TYR A 41 -4.37 21.62 41.74
CA TYR A 41 -3.83 20.48 41.01
C TYR A 41 -3.01 19.54 41.89
N ALA A 42 -3.11 19.64 43.23
CA ALA A 42 -2.58 18.62 44.12
C ALA A 42 -3.22 17.30 43.71
N PRO A 43 -2.42 16.30 43.32
CA PRO A 43 -2.96 14.97 43.12
C PRO A 43 -3.44 14.51 44.50
N ILE A 44 -4.63 13.90 44.54
CA ILE A 44 -5.11 13.15 45.72
C ILE A 44 -4.18 11.94 45.82
N VAL A 45 -2.97 12.13 46.32
CA VAL A 45 -2.03 11.06 46.62
C VAL A 45 -2.21 10.79 48.10
N GLU A 46 -2.76 9.62 48.39
CA GLU A 46 -2.77 9.06 49.73
C GLU A 46 -1.33 9.09 50.29
N PRO A 47 -1.16 9.45 51.58
CA PRO A 47 0.14 9.82 52.14
C PRO A 47 1.20 8.69 52.18
N GLU A 48 0.88 7.49 51.71
CA GLU A 48 1.79 6.34 51.74
C GLU A 48 2.82 6.34 50.60
N GLN A 49 2.64 7.13 49.53
CA GLN A 49 3.54 7.11 48.36
C GLN A 49 4.52 8.28 48.29
N ALA A 50 4.46 9.23 49.25
CA ALA A 50 5.30 10.44 49.24
C ALA A 50 6.73 10.22 49.78
N ALA A 51 7.05 9.03 50.32
CA ALA A 51 8.32 8.80 51.01
C ALA A 51 9.46 8.28 50.11
N GLU A 52 9.22 7.86 48.86
CA GLU A 52 10.23 7.14 48.07
C GLU A 52 10.76 7.82 46.80
N LEU A 53 10.23 8.96 46.35
CA LEU A 53 10.78 9.63 45.16
C LEU A 53 11.30 11.03 45.46
N GLY A 54 12.61 11.07 45.73
CA GLY A 54 13.41 12.27 45.56
C GLY A 54 13.27 12.82 44.13
N THR A 55 13.03 14.13 44.05
CA THR A 55 13.17 14.98 42.85
C THR A 55 12.59 14.38 41.56
N VAL A 56 11.27 14.27 41.50
CA VAL A 56 10.56 14.14 40.20
C VAL A 56 10.04 15.52 39.84
N GLU A 57 10.65 16.11 38.82
CA GLU A 57 10.09 17.21 38.02
C GLU A 57 8.61 16.91 37.77
N PRO A 58 7.66 17.82 38.07
CA PRO A 58 6.24 17.52 37.95
C PRO A 58 5.91 17.33 36.47
N GLN A 59 6.00 16.09 35.99
CA GLN A 59 5.42 15.67 34.74
C GLN A 59 3.92 15.84 34.93
N LEU A 60 3.38 16.90 34.32
CA LEU A 60 1.94 17.08 34.20
C LEU A 60 1.37 15.76 33.67
N PRO A 61 0.57 15.02 34.46
CA PRO A 61 -0.07 13.84 33.95
C PRO A 61 -0.93 14.30 32.78
N ALA A 62 -0.69 13.73 31.59
CA ALA A 62 -1.58 13.95 30.46
C ALA A 62 -2.98 13.55 30.93
N LEU A 63 -3.85 14.55 31.12
CA LEU A 63 -5.23 14.37 31.53
C LEU A 63 -5.97 13.72 30.35
N MET A 64 -5.75 12.43 30.14
CA MET A 64 -6.53 11.61 29.22
C MET A 64 -7.94 11.57 29.80
N VAL A 65 -8.85 12.31 29.17
CA VAL A 65 -10.27 12.23 29.50
C VAL A 65 -10.69 10.76 29.27
N PRO A 66 -11.38 10.10 30.23
CA PRO A 66 -11.70 8.68 30.14
C PRO A 66 -12.37 8.27 28.81
N ASP A 67 -13.19 9.16 28.23
CA ASP A 67 -13.81 8.96 26.91
C ASP A 67 -12.79 8.75 25.77
N GLN A 68 -11.61 9.39 25.84
CA GLN A 68 -10.55 9.24 24.82
C GLN A 68 -9.87 7.87 24.92
N VAL A 69 -9.77 7.30 26.12
CA VAL A 69 -9.17 5.98 26.31
C VAL A 69 -10.05 4.90 25.67
N GLU A 70 -11.37 4.98 25.85
CA GLU A 70 -12.30 4.06 25.19
C GLU A 70 -12.26 4.19 23.67
N GLU A 71 -12.19 5.42 23.15
CA GLU A 71 -12.08 5.66 21.70
C GLU A 71 -10.78 5.07 21.13
N ILE A 72 -9.64 5.27 21.81
CA ILE A 72 -8.36 4.69 21.42
C ILE A 72 -8.43 3.16 21.38
N VAL A 73 -9.03 2.52 22.40
CA VAL A 73 -9.17 1.06 22.44
C VAL A 73 -10.05 0.56 21.29
N ARG A 74 -11.16 1.26 20.97
CA ARG A 74 -12.02 0.90 19.82
C ARG A 74 -11.28 1.06 18.50
N LEU A 75 -10.52 2.15 18.32
CA LEU A 75 -9.73 2.38 17.12
C LEU A 75 -8.62 1.34 16.96
N GLN A 76 -7.96 0.94 18.05
CA GLN A 76 -6.96 -0.14 18.04
C GLN A 76 -7.58 -1.48 17.64
N ALA A 77 -8.76 -1.82 18.18
CA ALA A 77 -9.47 -3.03 17.80
C ALA A 77 -9.87 -3.02 16.32
N ALA A 78 -10.40 -1.91 15.82
CA ALA A 78 -10.74 -1.75 14.41
C ALA A 78 -9.51 -1.83 13.50
N LEU A 79 -8.37 -1.31 13.93
CA LEU A 79 -7.12 -1.38 13.18
C LEU A 79 -6.59 -2.83 13.10
N ALA A 80 -6.65 -3.56 14.21
CA ALA A 80 -6.27 -4.98 14.24
C ALA A 80 -7.16 -5.84 13.33
N GLU A 81 -8.48 -5.59 13.29
CA GLU A 81 -9.39 -6.26 12.37
C GLU A 81 -9.02 -5.97 10.92
N ARG A 82 -8.75 -4.69 10.60
CA ARG A 82 -8.32 -4.30 9.24
C ARG A 82 -7.01 -4.99 8.86
N ASP A 83 -6.02 -5.03 9.73
CA ASP A 83 -4.75 -5.71 9.48
C ASP A 83 -4.95 -7.20 9.21
N GLN A 84 -5.83 -7.86 9.96
CA GLN A 84 -6.19 -9.25 9.70
C GLN A 84 -6.83 -9.44 8.31
N THR A 85 -7.75 -8.56 7.91
CA THR A 85 -8.35 -8.62 6.57
C THR A 85 -7.32 -8.38 5.46
N ILE A 86 -6.37 -7.47 5.67
CA ILE A 86 -5.28 -7.22 4.72
C ILE A 86 -4.42 -8.46 4.55
N GLN A 87 -4.03 -9.13 5.64
CA GLN A 87 -3.25 -10.37 5.59
C GLN A 87 -3.99 -11.48 4.84
N GLN A 88 -5.30 -11.63 5.06
CA GLN A 88 -6.11 -12.61 4.34
C GLN A 88 -6.20 -12.31 2.84
N LEU A 89 -6.34 -11.04 2.46
CA LEU A 89 -6.36 -10.63 1.05
C LEU A 89 -5.00 -10.84 0.38
N GLN A 90 -3.90 -10.54 1.08
CA GLN A 90 -2.54 -10.82 0.59
C GLN A 90 -2.33 -12.31 0.34
N HIS A 91 -2.77 -13.17 1.27
CA HIS A 91 -2.69 -14.62 1.09
C HIS A 91 -3.44 -15.08 -0.15
N ARG A 92 -4.70 -14.64 -0.33
CA ARG A 92 -5.49 -14.97 -1.52
C ARG A 92 -4.85 -14.50 -2.82
N LEU A 93 -4.24 -13.31 -2.82
CA LEU A 93 -3.56 -12.78 -4.01
C LEU A 93 -2.33 -13.62 -4.38
N LEU A 94 -1.56 -14.09 -3.39
CA LEU A 94 -0.44 -14.99 -3.63
C LEU A 94 -0.90 -16.33 -4.20
N GLU A 95 -1.93 -16.94 -3.61
CA GLU A 95 -2.52 -18.18 -4.12
C GLU A 95 -3.03 -18.04 -5.56
N GLN A 96 -3.71 -16.93 -5.85
CA GLN A 96 -4.19 -16.64 -7.21
C GLN A 96 -3.04 -16.44 -8.20
N ASN A 97 -1.94 -15.81 -7.77
CA ASN A 97 -0.76 -15.65 -8.60
C ASN A 97 -0.13 -17.00 -8.93
N ASP A 98 -0.01 -17.89 -7.95
CA ASP A 98 0.52 -19.24 -8.14
C ASP A 98 -0.35 -20.06 -9.11
N VAL A 99 -1.68 -19.98 -8.97
CA VAL A 99 -2.61 -20.63 -9.91
C VAL A 99 -2.47 -20.07 -11.32
N LEU A 100 -2.34 -18.75 -11.48
CA LEU A 100 -2.15 -18.13 -12.81
C LEU A 100 -0.80 -18.53 -13.43
N ASN A 101 0.26 -18.58 -12.65
CA ASN A 101 1.58 -19.01 -13.10
C ASN A 101 1.54 -20.49 -13.54
N ALA A 102 0.91 -21.35 -12.75
CA ALA A 102 0.73 -22.76 -13.09
C ALA A 102 -0.09 -22.93 -14.36
N LEU A 103 -1.22 -22.23 -14.48
CA LEU A 103 -2.07 -22.27 -15.68
C LEU A 103 -1.32 -21.77 -16.92
N THR A 104 -0.57 -20.67 -16.79
CA THR A 104 0.23 -20.11 -17.89
C THR A 104 1.32 -21.09 -18.34
N SER A 105 2.02 -21.71 -17.38
CA SER A 105 3.01 -22.74 -17.66
C SER A 105 2.40 -23.94 -18.37
N GLN A 106 1.24 -24.42 -17.90
CA GLN A 106 0.53 -25.55 -18.50
C GLN A 106 0.06 -25.25 -19.93
N VAL A 107 -0.54 -24.08 -20.17
CA VAL A 107 -0.98 -23.71 -21.52
C VAL A 107 0.21 -23.57 -22.46
N ASN A 108 1.31 -22.99 -21.99
CA ASN A 108 2.52 -22.86 -22.79
C ASN A 108 3.15 -24.21 -23.10
N SER A 109 3.28 -25.11 -22.14
CA SER A 109 3.85 -26.45 -22.38
C SER A 109 3.00 -27.26 -23.35
N GLN A 110 1.67 -27.22 -23.23
CA GLN A 110 0.76 -27.88 -24.18
C GLN A 110 0.86 -27.28 -25.58
N ARG A 111 0.90 -25.96 -25.70
CA ARG A 111 1.07 -25.27 -26.99
C ARG A 111 2.41 -25.60 -27.64
N ILE A 112 3.50 -25.57 -26.87
CA ILE A 112 4.84 -25.90 -27.36
C ILE A 112 4.87 -27.35 -27.85
N GLY A 113 4.37 -28.31 -27.06
CA GLY A 113 4.29 -29.71 -27.49
C GLY A 113 3.46 -29.90 -28.76
N HIS A 114 2.33 -29.21 -28.89
CA HIS A 114 1.53 -29.27 -30.11
C HIS A 114 2.24 -28.67 -31.34
N ILE A 115 2.98 -27.57 -31.16
CA ILE A 115 3.79 -26.97 -32.23
C ILE A 115 4.92 -27.92 -32.64
N GLU A 116 5.59 -28.55 -31.68
CA GLU A 116 6.65 -29.53 -31.94
C GLU A 116 6.12 -30.73 -32.75
N GLU A 117 4.95 -31.26 -32.39
CA GLU A 117 4.29 -32.33 -33.16
C GLU A 117 3.98 -31.90 -34.60
N LEU A 118 3.46 -30.68 -34.79
CA LEU A 118 3.17 -30.15 -36.13
C LEU A 118 4.45 -29.97 -36.95
N LEU A 119 5.53 -29.47 -36.33
CA LEU A 119 6.83 -29.32 -36.99
C LEU A 119 7.43 -30.66 -37.38
N LEU A 120 7.34 -31.68 -36.51
CA LEU A 120 7.80 -33.03 -36.83
C LEU A 120 7.04 -33.61 -38.03
N ARG A 121 5.70 -33.51 -38.03
CA ARG A 121 4.87 -33.95 -39.17
C ARG A 121 5.20 -33.21 -40.45
N GLN A 122 5.38 -31.88 -40.37
CA GLN A 122 5.76 -31.09 -41.54
C GLN A 122 7.13 -31.50 -42.07
N ASN A 123 8.08 -31.77 -41.18
CA ASN A 123 9.43 -32.19 -41.56
C ASN A 123 9.42 -33.59 -42.21
N GLU A 124 8.64 -34.53 -41.69
CA GLU A 124 8.41 -35.83 -42.32
C GLU A 124 7.83 -35.68 -43.73
N GLN A 125 6.79 -34.85 -43.89
CA GLN A 125 6.19 -34.56 -45.19
C GLN A 125 7.21 -33.94 -46.16
N LEU A 126 8.04 -33.00 -45.70
CA LEU A 126 9.10 -32.41 -46.53
C LEU A 126 10.14 -33.45 -46.92
N GLY A 127 10.53 -34.35 -46.01
CA GLY A 127 11.43 -35.45 -46.29
C GLY A 127 10.87 -36.43 -47.33
N GLU A 128 9.58 -36.75 -47.25
CA GLU A 128 8.89 -37.56 -48.27
C GLU A 128 8.84 -36.86 -49.63
N LEU A 129 8.54 -35.56 -49.65
CA LEU A 129 8.54 -34.77 -50.87
C LEU A 129 9.94 -34.68 -51.48
N GLN A 130 10.99 -34.53 -50.67
CA GLN A 130 12.37 -34.51 -51.14
C GLN A 130 12.77 -35.86 -51.75
N LYS A 131 12.35 -36.99 -51.16
CA LYS A 131 12.57 -38.33 -51.74
C LYS A 131 11.83 -38.55 -53.05
N ARG A 132 10.67 -37.90 -53.22
CA ARG A 132 9.89 -37.95 -54.46
C ARG A 132 10.38 -36.97 -55.52
N LEU A 133 11.18 -35.99 -55.12
CA LEU A 133 11.80 -35.08 -56.07
C LEU A 133 12.86 -35.87 -56.85
N PRO A 134 12.74 -35.98 -58.19
CA PRO A 134 13.81 -36.56 -58.97
C PRO A 134 15.08 -35.75 -58.73
N GLU A 135 16.22 -36.43 -58.55
CA GLU A 135 17.52 -35.75 -58.53
C GLU A 135 17.58 -34.80 -59.74
N PRO A 136 18.00 -33.53 -59.55
CA PRO A 136 18.11 -32.62 -60.68
C PRO A 136 19.04 -33.28 -61.68
N ALA A 137 18.45 -33.76 -62.77
CA ALA A 137 19.16 -34.48 -63.81
C ALA A 137 20.37 -33.65 -64.20
N ALA A 138 21.55 -34.19 -63.94
CA ALA A 138 22.73 -33.78 -64.64
C ALA A 138 22.39 -33.80 -66.14
N GLU A 139 22.68 -32.69 -66.81
CA GLU A 139 22.76 -32.56 -68.28
C GLU A 139 21.44 -32.61 -69.06
N VAL A 140 20.98 -31.44 -69.55
CA VAL A 140 20.73 -31.24 -71.00
C VAL A 140 21.05 -29.79 -71.37
N THR A 141 21.95 -29.67 -72.34
CA THR A 141 22.37 -28.55 -73.19
C THR A 141 21.25 -27.57 -73.62
N PRO A 142 21.55 -26.27 -73.82
CA PRO A 142 20.56 -25.30 -74.27
C PRO A 142 20.46 -25.27 -75.80
N GLU A 143 19.29 -25.59 -76.35
CA GLU A 143 18.91 -25.09 -77.68
C GLU A 143 17.51 -24.44 -77.65
N PRO A 144 17.32 -23.28 -78.31
CA PRO A 144 16.15 -22.46 -78.14
C PRO A 144 15.15 -22.70 -79.28
N THR A 145 13.91 -23.08 -78.97
CA THR A 145 12.68 -22.58 -79.64
C THR A 145 11.46 -23.41 -79.24
N ARG A 146 10.51 -22.79 -78.54
CA ARG A 146 9.14 -22.52 -79.05
C ARG A 146 8.26 -22.01 -77.91
N LEU A 147 7.49 -20.99 -78.27
CA LEU A 147 6.45 -20.33 -77.49
C LEU A 147 5.55 -21.32 -76.77
N ASP A 148 5.58 -21.35 -75.45
CA ASP A 148 4.48 -21.83 -74.64
C ASP A 148 4.14 -20.80 -73.56
N VAL A 149 2.87 -20.41 -73.59
CA VAL A 149 2.20 -19.38 -72.81
C VAL A 149 2.56 -19.50 -71.32
N PRO A 150 2.85 -18.39 -70.61
CA PRO A 150 3.17 -18.47 -69.19
C PRO A 150 1.93 -18.94 -68.42
N LYS A 151 1.94 -20.21 -68.01
CA LYS A 151 1.02 -20.73 -67.00
C LYS A 151 1.25 -19.90 -65.74
N LYS A 152 0.31 -18.98 -65.44
CA LYS A 152 0.35 -18.16 -64.24
C LYS A 152 0.58 -19.08 -63.04
N SER A 153 1.69 -18.85 -62.33
CA SER A 153 2.06 -19.62 -61.15
C SER A 153 0.92 -19.59 -60.14
N PHE A 154 0.70 -20.71 -59.45
CA PHE A 154 -0.31 -20.84 -58.40
C PHE A 154 -0.23 -19.67 -57.40
N TRP A 155 0.99 -19.22 -57.09
CA TRP A 155 1.24 -18.08 -56.19
C TRP A 155 0.74 -16.74 -56.74
N GLN A 156 0.82 -16.50 -58.06
CA GLN A 156 0.20 -15.32 -58.69
C GLN A 156 -1.33 -15.39 -58.71
N ARG A 157 -1.91 -16.58 -58.54
CA ARG A 157 -3.35 -16.81 -58.47
C ARG A 157 -3.89 -16.60 -57.05
N VAL A 158 -3.11 -16.96 -56.03
CA VAL A 158 -3.50 -16.86 -54.62
C VAL A 158 -3.18 -15.49 -54.03
N PHE A 159 -2.08 -14.87 -54.44
CA PHE A 159 -1.62 -13.57 -53.91
C PHE A 159 -1.52 -12.53 -55.01
N GLY A 160 -2.53 -12.46 -55.89
CA GLY A 160 -2.58 -11.50 -56.99
C GLY A 160 -2.17 -10.09 -56.53
N LYS A 161 -1.40 -9.41 -57.40
CA LYS A 161 -0.80 -8.08 -57.19
C LYS A 161 -1.64 -7.13 -56.33
#